data_AF-A0A535BV24-F1
#
_entry.id   AF-A0A535BV24-F1
#
_cell.length_a   1.000
_cell.length_b   1.000
_cell.length_c   1.000
_cell.angle_alpha   90.00
_cell.angle_beta   90.00
_cell.angle_gamma   90.00
#
_symmetry.space_group_name_H-M   'P 1'
#
loop_
_entity.id
_entity.type
_entity.pdbx_description
1 polymer ?
#
loop_
_entity_poly.entity_id
_entity_poly.type
_entity_poly.pdbx_seq_one_letter_code
_entity_poly.pdbx_strand_id
1 'polypeptide(L)'
;VAGAVGVNVATLHYYFPTKEDLIRAVVGYAMARFQSTLAQQGTAMERLRGHFRGLRRLAHEEPELFRVMAELMIRSSRDQKLAEIIRKTNEYWHSTLRSLLRGAKEERALPKDVDPDGMSAVIVATLKGVYLLPERFGPPEALDKALRQLEHTIGLR
;
A
#
# COMPACT_ATOMS: atom_id res chain seq x y z
N VAL A 1 6.79 21.67 -9.79
CA VAL A 1 6.15 20.59 -10.58
C VAL A 1 6.24 20.89 -12.07
N ALA A 2 5.56 21.93 -12.59
CA ALA A 2 5.55 22.25 -14.02
C ALA A 2 6.95 22.28 -14.68
N GLY A 3 7.88 23.04 -14.11
CA GLY A 3 9.26 23.09 -14.62
C GLY A 3 10.04 21.76 -14.52
N ALA A 4 9.72 20.89 -13.56
CA ALA A 4 10.38 19.59 -13.42
C ALA A 4 9.92 18.56 -14.48
N VAL A 5 8.75 18.78 -15.08
CA VAL A 5 8.17 17.90 -16.12
C VAL A 5 8.13 18.59 -17.49
N GLY A 6 8.80 19.73 -17.65
CA GLY A 6 8.93 20.43 -18.93
C GLY A 6 7.63 21.05 -19.47
N VAL A 7 6.62 21.28 -18.62
CA VAL A 7 5.36 21.93 -19.02
C VAL A 7 5.24 23.33 -18.44
N ASN A 8 4.44 24.18 -19.08
CA ASN A 8 4.12 25.49 -18.51
C ASN A 8 3.07 25.34 -17.37
N VAL A 9 2.99 26.37 -16.52
CA VAL A 9 2.09 26.38 -15.36
C VAL A 9 0.61 26.33 -15.77
N ALA A 10 0.22 26.91 -16.91
CA ALA A 10 -1.15 26.86 -17.42
C ALA A 10 -1.57 25.43 -17.82
N THR A 11 -0.67 24.66 -18.45
CA THR A 11 -0.91 23.24 -18.77
C THR A 11 -1.07 22.42 -17.50
N LEU A 12 -0.26 22.67 -16.47
CA LEU A 12 -0.44 21.98 -15.18
C LEU A 12 -1.80 22.32 -14.55
N HIS A 13 -2.21 23.59 -14.57
CA HIS A 13 -3.52 24.02 -14.05
C HIS A 13 -4.70 23.50 -14.87
N TYR A 14 -4.52 23.30 -16.18
CA TYR A 14 -5.56 22.68 -17.02
C TYR A 14 -5.90 21.27 -16.55
N TYR A 15 -4.89 20.46 -16.20
CA TYR A 15 -5.10 19.10 -15.70
C TYR A 15 -5.41 19.05 -14.20
N PHE A 16 -4.84 19.97 -13.43
CA PHE A 16 -4.99 20.05 -11.97
C PHE A 16 -5.32 21.49 -11.56
N PRO A 17 -6.62 21.87 -11.59
CA PRO A 17 -7.05 23.24 -11.32
C PRO A 17 -6.49 23.79 -10.01
N THR A 18 -6.45 22.94 -8.98
CA THR A 18 -5.88 23.27 -7.67
C THR A 18 -4.70 22.39 -7.29
N LYS A 19 -3.90 22.86 -6.32
CA LYS A 19 -2.89 22.04 -5.65
C LYS A 19 -3.51 20.79 -5.00
N GLU A 20 -4.74 20.89 -4.50
CA GLU A 20 -5.46 19.75 -3.91
C GLU A 20 -5.77 18.69 -4.98
N ASP A 21 -6.12 19.08 -6.20
CA ASP A 21 -6.37 18.14 -7.31
C ASP A 21 -5.11 17.41 -7.73
N LEU A 22 -3.97 18.12 -7.80
CA LEU A 22 -2.68 17.50 -8.06
C LEU A 22 -2.31 16.50 -6.96
N ILE A 23 -2.49 16.87 -5.69
CA ILE A 23 -2.21 15.97 -4.56
C ILE A 23 -3.12 14.73 -4.61
N ARG A 24 -4.43 14.90 -4.89
CA ARG A 24 -5.36 13.79 -5.06
C ARG A 24 -4.90 12.84 -6.16
N ALA A 25 -4.46 13.37 -7.29
CA ALA A 25 -3.96 12.57 -8.40
C ALA A 25 -2.68 11.81 -8.04
N VAL A 26 -1.75 12.44 -7.32
CA VAL A 26 -0.51 11.78 -6.84
C VAL A 26 -0.83 10.68 -5.83
N VAL A 27 -1.71 10.93 -4.86
CA VAL A 27 -2.16 9.91 -3.88
C VAL A 27 -2.84 8.75 -4.60
N GLY A 28 -3.76 9.05 -5.54
CA GLY A 28 -4.47 8.06 -6.32
C GLY A 28 -3.53 7.19 -7.16
N TYR A 29 -2.58 7.81 -7.87
CA TYR A 29 -1.54 7.12 -8.62
C TYR A 29 -0.70 6.21 -7.72
N ALA A 30 -0.22 6.75 -6.59
CA ALA A 30 0.63 5.98 -5.69
C ALA A 30 -0.11 4.76 -5.10
N MET A 31 -1.34 4.96 -4.63
CA MET A 31 -2.17 3.87 -4.12
C MET A 31 -2.53 2.84 -5.19
N ALA A 32 -2.78 3.26 -6.43
CA ALA A 32 -3.06 2.35 -7.53
C ALA A 32 -1.88 1.41 -7.82
N ARG A 33 -0.63 1.88 -7.67
CA ARG A 33 0.57 1.02 -7.78
C ARG A 33 0.55 -0.09 -6.72
N PHE A 34 0.29 0.23 -5.46
CA PHE A 34 0.17 -0.79 -4.41
C PHE A 34 -1.00 -1.74 -4.66
N GLN A 35 -2.17 -1.22 -5.01
CA GLN A 35 -3.37 -2.03 -5.30
C GLN A 35 -3.16 -2.95 -6.50
N SER A 36 -2.39 -2.54 -7.51
CA SER A 36 -2.09 -3.36 -8.71
C SER A 36 -1.34 -4.66 -8.39
N THR A 37 -0.73 -4.76 -7.21
CA THR A 37 -0.05 -5.99 -6.77
C THR A 37 -1.03 -7.08 -6.32
N LEU A 38 -2.31 -6.75 -6.07
CA LEU A 38 -3.34 -7.75 -5.77
C LEU A 38 -3.69 -8.53 -7.03
N ALA A 39 -3.40 -9.84 -7.03
CA ALA A 39 -3.80 -10.71 -8.12
C ALA A 39 -5.33 -10.80 -8.22
N GLN A 40 -5.84 -10.83 -9.46
CA GLN A 40 -7.27 -10.96 -9.73
C GLN A 40 -7.76 -12.42 -9.77
N GLN A 41 -6.84 -13.37 -9.98
CA GLN A 41 -7.14 -14.78 -10.19
C GLN A 41 -6.45 -15.66 -9.14
N GLY A 42 -6.98 -16.86 -8.94
CA GLY A 42 -6.50 -17.84 -7.96
C GLY A 42 -7.26 -17.82 -6.64
N THR A 43 -6.91 -18.77 -5.78
CA THR A 43 -7.40 -18.88 -4.40
C THR A 43 -7.07 -17.63 -3.58
N ALA A 44 -7.78 -17.42 -2.49
CA ALA A 44 -7.53 -16.26 -1.63
C ALA A 44 -6.06 -16.25 -1.12
N MET A 45 -5.51 -17.43 -0.83
CA MET A 45 -4.13 -17.57 -0.41
C MET A 45 -3.11 -17.28 -1.52
N GLU A 46 -3.36 -17.75 -2.76
CA GLU A 46 -2.50 -17.44 -3.90
C GLU A 46 -2.48 -15.93 -4.21
N ARG A 47 -3.63 -15.28 -4.08
CA ARG A 47 -3.75 -13.82 -4.28
C ARG A 47 -2.98 -13.04 -3.22
N LEU A 48 -3.05 -13.47 -1.95
CA LEU A 48 -2.27 -12.85 -0.87
C LEU A 48 -0.76 -13.06 -1.06
N ARG A 49 -0.33 -14.27 -1.45
CA ARG A 49 1.08 -14.55 -1.79
C ARG A 49 1.55 -13.69 -2.96
N GLY A 50 0.71 -13.56 -4.00
CA GLY A 50 0.97 -12.69 -5.15
C GLY A 50 1.13 -11.24 -4.75
N HIS A 51 0.27 -10.76 -3.85
CA HIS A 51 0.34 -9.41 -3.29
C HIS A 51 1.67 -9.15 -2.59
N PHE A 52 2.11 -10.03 -1.69
CA PHE A 52 3.40 -9.86 -1.00
C PHE A 52 4.60 -9.91 -1.93
N ARG A 53 4.59 -10.78 -2.94
CA ARG A 53 5.63 -10.77 -3.99
C ARG A 53 5.63 -9.46 -4.77
N GLY A 54 4.45 -8.96 -5.14
CA GLY A 54 4.31 -7.69 -5.84
C GLY A 54 4.81 -6.52 -5.02
N LEU A 55 4.53 -6.48 -3.71
CA LEU A 55 5.05 -5.45 -2.81
C LEU A 55 6.59 -5.46 -2.71
N ARG A 56 7.21 -6.64 -2.61
CA ARG A 56 8.68 -6.77 -2.65
C ARG A 56 9.26 -6.23 -3.94
N ARG A 57 8.66 -6.62 -5.07
CA ARG A 57 9.06 -6.14 -6.40
C ARG A 57 8.96 -4.62 -6.48
N LEU A 58 7.84 -4.05 -6.02
CA LEU A 58 7.61 -2.61 -6.00
C LEU A 58 8.65 -1.87 -5.14
N ALA A 59 9.03 -2.43 -3.99
CA ALA A 59 10.05 -1.84 -3.12
C ALA A 59 11.45 -1.83 -3.73
N HIS A 60 11.74 -2.79 -4.62
CA HIS A 60 13.01 -2.85 -5.35
C HIS A 60 13.01 -2.00 -6.62
N GLU A 61 11.92 -2.02 -7.40
CA GLU A 61 11.85 -1.36 -8.71
C GLU A 61 11.42 0.11 -8.61
N GLU A 62 10.60 0.48 -7.62
CA GLU A 62 10.04 1.83 -7.43
C GLU A 62 10.15 2.30 -5.96
N PRO A 63 11.35 2.38 -5.36
CA PRO A 63 11.52 2.78 -3.97
C PRO A 63 11.00 4.20 -3.67
N GLU A 64 10.98 5.09 -4.67
CA GLU A 64 10.44 6.45 -4.57
C GLU A 64 8.95 6.45 -4.23
N LEU A 65 8.20 5.45 -4.67
CA LEU A 65 6.78 5.31 -4.36
C LEU A 65 6.55 5.20 -2.83
N PHE A 66 7.40 4.44 -2.15
CA PHE A 66 7.36 4.26 -0.71
C PHE A 66 7.73 5.57 0.02
N ARG A 67 8.72 6.30 -0.51
CA ARG A 67 9.11 7.63 0.01
C ARG A 67 7.98 8.66 -0.14
N VAL A 68 7.33 8.71 -1.30
CA VAL A 68 6.17 9.58 -1.54
C VAL A 68 5.07 9.27 -0.53
N MET A 69 4.77 7.99 -0.29
CA MET A 69 3.78 7.60 0.71
C MET A 69 4.19 7.97 2.14
N ALA A 70 5.47 7.83 2.48
CA ALA A 70 6.00 8.28 3.78
C ALA A 70 5.71 9.76 4.03
N GLU A 71 6.07 10.61 3.05
CA GLU A 71 5.89 12.06 3.14
C GLU A 71 4.40 12.43 3.23
N LEU A 72 3.55 11.78 2.44
CA LEU A 72 2.10 12.01 2.45
C LEU A 72 1.47 11.59 3.78
N MET A 73 1.89 10.47 4.36
CA MET A 73 1.42 10.02 5.66
C MET A 73 1.82 10.99 6.77
N ILE A 74 3.07 11.46 6.79
CA ILE A 74 3.54 12.46 7.76
C ILE A 74 2.76 13.76 7.62
N ARG A 75 2.56 14.26 6.40
CA ARG A 75 1.81 15.50 6.14
C ARG A 75 0.34 15.38 6.55
N SER A 76 -0.28 14.22 6.33
CA SER A 76 -1.69 14.01 6.67
C SER A 76 -2.00 14.14 8.16
N SER A 77 -1.00 13.98 9.04
CA SER A 77 -1.17 14.24 10.48
C SER A 77 -1.51 15.72 10.81
N ARG A 78 -1.24 16.65 9.88
CA ARG A 78 -1.46 18.09 10.03
C ARG A 78 -2.41 18.67 8.99
N ASP A 79 -2.85 17.86 8.03
CA ASP A 79 -3.74 18.24 6.94
C ASP A 79 -4.91 17.26 6.88
N GLN A 80 -6.04 17.68 7.44
CA GLN A 80 -7.25 16.85 7.52
C GLN A 80 -7.81 16.49 6.14
N LYS A 81 -7.72 17.40 5.16
CA LYS A 81 -8.20 17.11 3.80
C LYS A 81 -7.36 16.02 3.16
N LEU A 82 -6.03 16.09 3.30
CA LEU A 82 -5.13 15.04 2.84
C LEU A 82 -5.39 13.71 3.57
N ALA A 83 -5.60 13.75 4.89
CA ALA A 83 -5.95 12.55 5.65
C ALA A 83 -7.23 11.88 5.13
N GLU A 84 -8.26 12.67 4.81
CA GLU A 84 -9.49 12.16 4.23
C GLU A 84 -9.30 11.55 2.83
N ILE A 85 -8.48 12.18 1.99
CA ILE A 85 -8.11 11.65 0.67
C ILE A 85 -7.45 10.28 0.83
N ILE A 86 -6.40 10.20 1.64
CA ILE A 86 -5.67 8.95 1.87
C ILE A 86 -6.59 7.88 2.46
N ARG A 87 -7.42 8.22 3.46
CA ARG A 87 -8.37 7.28 4.06
C ARG A 87 -9.29 6.67 3.00
N LYS A 88 -9.96 7.50 2.20
CA LYS A 88 -10.90 7.05 1.17
C LYS A 88 -10.23 6.16 0.13
N THR A 89 -9.04 6.53 -0.33
CA THR A 89 -8.29 5.73 -1.33
C THR A 89 -7.84 4.38 -0.77
N ASN A 90 -7.62 4.30 0.54
CA ASN A 90 -7.03 3.13 1.19
C ASN A 90 -8.07 2.13 1.72
N GLU A 91 -9.32 2.56 1.93
CA GLU A 91 -10.41 1.72 2.44
C GLU A 91 -10.66 0.48 1.58
N TYR A 92 -10.69 0.64 0.25
CA TYR A 92 -10.90 -0.47 -0.68
C TYR A 92 -9.78 -1.52 -0.59
N TRP A 93 -8.53 -1.08 -0.44
CA TRP A 93 -7.39 -1.99 -0.33
C TRP A 93 -7.46 -2.79 0.98
N HIS A 94 -7.76 -2.13 2.09
CA HIS A 94 -7.94 -2.78 3.38
C HIS A 94 -9.10 -3.78 3.38
N SER A 95 -10.25 -3.40 2.82
CA SER A 95 -11.39 -4.32 2.72
C SER A 95 -11.04 -5.54 1.87
N THR A 96 -10.25 -5.36 0.81
CA THR A 96 -9.81 -6.46 -0.05
C THR A 96 -8.89 -7.43 0.70
N LEU A 97 -7.91 -6.92 1.46
CA LEU A 97 -7.03 -7.76 2.30
C LEU A 97 -7.81 -8.56 3.35
N ARG A 98 -8.79 -7.93 4.00
CA ARG A 98 -9.68 -8.59 4.96
C ARG A 98 -10.49 -9.70 4.30
N SER A 99 -11.07 -9.44 3.13
CA SER A 99 -11.81 -10.45 2.36
C SER A 99 -10.93 -11.62 1.92
N LEU A 100 -9.68 -11.36 1.53
CA LEU A 100 -8.72 -12.43 1.19
C LEU A 100 -8.41 -13.32 2.40
N LEU A 101 -8.18 -12.75 3.58
CA LEU A 101 -7.92 -13.56 4.76
C LEU A 101 -9.15 -14.37 5.18
N ARG A 102 -10.36 -13.81 5.04
CA ARG A 102 -11.60 -14.54 5.30
C ARG A 102 -11.80 -15.70 4.33
N GLY A 103 -11.60 -15.46 3.02
CA GLY A 103 -11.61 -16.53 2.02
C GLY A 103 -10.56 -17.60 2.30
N ALA A 104 -9.34 -17.22 2.69
CA ALA A 104 -8.29 -18.17 3.04
C ALA A 104 -8.63 -19.00 4.30
N LYS A 105 -9.42 -18.45 5.23
CA LYS A 105 -9.97 -19.20 6.38
C LYS A 105 -10.99 -20.24 5.92
N GLU A 106 -11.89 -19.86 5.04
CA GLU A 106 -12.92 -20.74 4.46
C GLU A 106 -12.28 -21.89 3.64
N GLU A 107 -11.23 -21.58 2.89
CA GLU A 107 -10.39 -22.54 2.15
C GLU A 107 -9.55 -23.46 3.08
N ARG A 108 -9.58 -23.24 4.40
CA ARG A 108 -8.72 -23.92 5.40
C ARG A 108 -7.21 -23.75 5.11
N ALA A 109 -6.85 -22.68 4.42
CA ALA A 109 -5.48 -22.32 4.10
C ALA A 109 -4.80 -21.48 5.20
N LEU A 110 -5.58 -20.92 6.15
CA LEU A 110 -5.06 -20.24 7.34
C LEU A 110 -4.94 -21.18 8.55
N PRO A 111 -3.94 -20.96 9.42
CA PRO A 111 -3.91 -21.57 10.75
C PRO A 111 -5.20 -21.33 11.55
N LYS A 112 -5.56 -22.27 12.42
CA LYS A 112 -6.85 -22.27 13.14
C LYS A 112 -6.96 -21.10 14.12
N ASP A 113 -5.86 -20.71 14.72
CA ASP A 113 -5.69 -19.65 15.71
C ASP A 113 -5.57 -18.24 15.11
N VAL A 114 -5.38 -18.12 13.79
CA VAL A 114 -5.34 -16.82 13.12
C VAL A 114 -6.76 -16.28 12.91
N ASP A 115 -7.06 -15.15 13.53
CA ASP A 115 -8.24 -14.33 13.25
C ASP A 115 -8.02 -13.51 11.96
N PRO A 116 -8.84 -13.69 10.90
CA PRO A 116 -8.72 -12.92 9.67
C PRO A 116 -8.77 -11.41 9.85
N ASP A 117 -9.60 -10.91 10.76
CA ASP A 117 -9.79 -9.47 10.93
C ASP A 117 -8.60 -8.84 11.65
N GLY A 118 -8.20 -9.42 12.78
CA GLY A 118 -6.99 -9.02 13.50
C GLY A 118 -5.74 -9.10 12.63
N MET A 119 -5.58 -10.19 11.86
CA MET A 119 -4.44 -10.34 10.96
C MET A 119 -4.45 -9.30 9.82
N SER A 120 -5.63 -8.95 9.29
CA SER A 120 -5.74 -7.88 8.29
C SER A 120 -5.24 -6.54 8.83
N ALA A 121 -5.58 -6.22 10.08
CA ALA A 121 -5.13 -5.00 10.73
C ALA A 121 -3.60 -5.01 10.97
N VAL A 122 -3.03 -6.16 11.37
CA VAL A 122 -1.59 -6.34 11.56
C VAL A 122 -0.83 -6.14 10.24
N ILE A 123 -1.29 -6.75 9.14
CA ILE A 123 -0.68 -6.60 7.82
C ILE A 123 -0.70 -5.12 7.40
N VAL A 124 -1.87 -4.47 7.49
CA VAL A 124 -2.02 -3.06 7.15
C VAL A 124 -1.10 -2.16 7.98
N ALA A 125 -1.04 -2.37 9.29
CA ALA A 125 -0.18 -1.59 10.18
C ALA A 125 1.30 -1.80 9.85
N THR A 126 1.69 -3.04 9.54
CA THR A 126 3.05 -3.40 9.15
C THR A 126 3.46 -2.69 7.86
N LEU A 127 2.62 -2.74 6.81
CA LEU A 127 2.89 -2.08 5.53
C LEU A 127 3.00 -0.56 5.70
N LYS A 128 2.13 0.04 6.52
CA LYS A 128 2.21 1.47 6.85
C LYS A 128 3.47 1.83 7.63
N GLY A 129 3.89 0.96 8.57
CA GLY A 129 5.10 1.15 9.36
C GLY A 129 6.36 1.17 8.50
N VAL A 130 6.43 0.30 7.48
CA VAL A 130 7.52 0.28 6.51
C VAL A 130 7.63 1.60 5.74
N TYR A 131 6.50 2.22 5.36
CA TYR A 131 6.53 3.53 4.71
C TYR A 131 7.14 4.62 5.59
N LEU A 132 6.90 4.60 6.91
CA LEU A 132 7.24 5.71 7.81
C LEU A 132 8.71 5.74 8.30
N LEU A 133 9.47 4.65 8.10
CA LEU A 133 10.84 4.51 8.62
C LEU A 133 11.90 4.27 7.52
N PRO A 134 12.00 5.14 6.49
CA PRO A 134 12.90 4.90 5.36
C PRO A 134 14.40 5.02 5.70
N GLU A 135 14.77 5.73 6.77
CA GLU A 135 16.18 6.00 7.10
C GLU A 135 16.87 4.92 7.95
N ARG A 136 16.11 3.99 8.54
CA ARG A 136 16.67 3.00 9.48
C ARG A 136 16.86 1.60 8.89
N PHE A 137 16.27 1.36 7.73
CA PHE A 137 16.36 0.12 6.97
C PHE A 137 16.33 0.49 5.49
N GLY A 138 17.17 -0.12 4.65
CA GLY A 138 16.94 -0.06 3.21
C GLY A 138 15.48 -0.49 2.96
N PRO A 139 14.64 0.30 2.27
CA PRO A 139 13.21 0.02 2.09
C PRO A 139 12.87 -1.43 1.69
N PRO A 140 13.71 -2.13 0.88
CA PRO A 140 13.46 -3.53 0.56
C PRO A 140 13.67 -4.50 1.73
N GLU A 141 14.68 -4.31 2.58
CA GLU A 141 15.07 -5.31 3.59
C GLU A 141 14.09 -5.40 4.75
N ALA A 142 13.64 -4.26 5.28
CA ALA A 142 12.66 -4.25 6.36
C ALA A 142 11.31 -4.78 5.90
N LEU A 143 10.87 -4.36 4.70
CA LEU A 143 9.64 -4.88 4.10
C LEU A 143 9.74 -6.41 3.95
N ASP A 144 10.83 -6.89 3.38
CA ASP A 144 11.01 -8.32 3.11
C ASP A 144 11.08 -9.16 4.41
N LYS A 145 11.75 -8.67 5.46
CA LYS A 145 11.73 -9.30 6.80
C LYS A 145 10.31 -9.34 7.38
N ALA A 146 9.57 -8.23 7.30
CA ALA A 146 8.22 -8.16 7.83
C ALA A 146 7.25 -9.07 7.06
N LEU A 147 7.33 -9.06 5.72
CA LEU A 147 6.52 -9.93 4.88
C LEU A 147 6.84 -11.41 5.11
N ARG A 148 8.11 -11.80 5.26
CA ARG A 148 8.48 -13.18 5.64
C ARG A 148 7.85 -13.61 6.95
N GLN A 149 7.86 -12.74 7.96
CA GLN A 149 7.24 -13.06 9.25
C GLN A 149 5.72 -13.19 9.13
N LEU A 150 5.09 -12.31 8.37
CA LEU A 150 3.65 -12.39 8.10
C LEU A 150 3.30 -13.69 7.37
N GLU A 151 4.05 -14.04 6.32
CA GLU A 151 3.91 -15.28 5.56
C GLU A 151 4.00 -16.51 6.48
N HIS A 152 5.02 -16.55 7.33
CA HIS A 152 5.18 -17.62 8.32
C HIS A 152 3.96 -17.71 9.26
N THR A 153 3.48 -16.58 9.77
CA THR A 153 2.39 -16.52 10.74
C THR A 153 1.05 -16.98 10.14
N ILE A 154 0.83 -16.73 8.85
CA ILE A 154 -0.40 -17.11 8.14
C ILE A 154 -0.28 -18.42 7.38
N GLY A 155 0.79 -19.19 7.57
CA GLY A 155 0.99 -20.49 6.93
C GLY A 155 1.35 -20.43 5.44
N LEU A 156 1.73 -19.26 4.93
CA LEU A 156 2.31 -19.08 3.60
C LEU A 156 3.77 -19.57 3.63
N ARG A 157 3.99 -20.82 3.20
CA ARG A 157 5.32 -21.32 2.83
C ARG A 157 5.53 -21.25 1.33
#